data_AF-A0A661JU01-F1
#
_entry.id   AF-A0A661JU01-F1
#
_cell.length_a   1.000
_cell.length_b   1.000
_cell.length_c   1.000
_cell.angle_alpha   90.00
_cell.angle_beta   90.00
_cell.angle_gamma   90.00
#
_symmetry.space_group_name_H-M   'P 1'
#
loop_
_entity.id
_entity.type
_entity.pdbx_description
1 polymer ?
#
loop_
_entity_poly.entity_id
_entity_poly.type
_entity_poly.pdbx_seq_one_letter_code
_entity_poly.pdbx_strand_id
1 'polypeptide(L)' 'MKSLKVDFYELIMAMQDQSRDINEYYLDTQTGEVIWVDRFLFDQIEAGKEPNMELVPAWQQKQLEAMRAILEDTEERY' A
#
# COMPACT_ATOMS: atom_id res chain seq x y z
N MET A 1 12.83 17.58 -12.68
CA MET A 1 12.36 16.29 -12.15
C MET A 1 13.52 15.58 -11.47
N LYS A 2 13.37 15.19 -10.20
CA LYS A 2 14.29 14.20 -9.62
C LYS A 2 14.06 12.87 -10.33
N SER A 3 15.13 12.09 -10.53
CA SER A 3 14.99 10.72 -11.03
C SER A 3 14.41 9.87 -9.91
N LEU A 4 13.25 9.26 -10.17
CA LEU A 4 12.65 8.28 -9.29
C LEU A 4 13.38 6.95 -9.47
N LYS A 5 13.79 6.30 -8.38
CA LYS A 5 14.42 4.99 -8.41
C LYS A 5 13.35 3.93 -8.23
N VAL A 6 12.79 3.47 -9.35
CA VAL A 6 11.76 2.43 -9.36
C VAL A 6 12.41 1.07 -9.62
N ASP A 7 11.99 0.05 -8.86
CA ASP A 7 12.25 -1.33 -9.24
C ASP A 7 11.25 -1.76 -10.31
N PHE A 8 11.72 -1.83 -11.56
CA PHE A 8 10.88 -2.22 -12.69
C PHE A 8 10.38 -3.66 -12.60
N TYR A 9 11.09 -4.56 -11.94
CA TYR A 9 10.63 -5.93 -11.77
C TYR A 9 9.42 -5.97 -10.84
N GLU A 10 9.49 -5.29 -9.69
CA GLU A 10 8.34 -5.19 -8.76
C GLU A 10 7.14 -4.51 -9.41
N LEU A 11 7.36 -3.43 -10.15
CA LEU A 11 6.29 -2.73 -10.86
C LEU A 11 5.61 -3.63 -11.90
N ILE A 12 6.39 -4.38 -12.70
CA ILE A 12 5.84 -5.32 -13.69
C ILE A 12 5.03 -6.43 -12.99
N MET A 13 5.55 -6.96 -11.87
CA MET A 13 4.84 -7.99 -11.11
C MET A 13 3.50 -7.48 -10.57
N ALA A 14 3.46 -6.26 -10.03
CA ALA A 14 2.21 -5.62 -9.59
C ALA A 14 1.21 -5.45 -10.75
N MET A 15 1.67 -4.96 -11.90
CA MET A 15 0.83 -4.80 -13.10
C MET A 15 0.26 -6.13 -13.61
N GLN A 16 1.02 -7.22 -13.51
CA GLN A 16 0.56 -8.56 -13.88
C GLN A 16 -0.45 -9.12 -12.87
N ASP A 17 -0.26 -8.81 -11.58
CA ASP A 17 -1.11 -9.28 -10.49
C ASP A 17 -2.41 -8.49 -10.35
N GLN A 18 -2.51 -7.30 -10.95
CA GLN A 18 -3.68 -6.41 -10.88
C GLN A 18 -5.02 -7.07 -11.30
N SER A 19 -4.96 -8.18 -12.05
CA SER A 19 -6.14 -8.98 -12.39
C SER A 19 -6.75 -9.75 -11.21
N ARG A 20 -6.07 -9.80 -10.06
CA ARG A 20 -6.55 -10.48 -8.85
C ARG A 20 -7.28 -9.50 -7.94
N ASP A 21 -8.56 -9.76 -7.67
CA ASP A 21 -9.41 -8.92 -6.80
C ASP A 21 -9.03 -8.90 -5.31
N ILE A 22 -7.90 -9.50 -4.92
CA ILE A 22 -7.48 -9.66 -3.52
C ILE A 22 -6.50 -8.58 -3.05
N ASN A 23 -5.74 -7.97 -3.96
CA ASN A 23 -4.70 -7.00 -3.64
C ASN A 23 -4.90 -5.71 -4.43
N GLU A 24 -4.57 -4.59 -3.82
CA GLU A 24 -4.39 -3.31 -4.51
C GLU A 24 -2.92 -2.90 -4.43
N TYR A 25 -2.46 -2.19 -5.46
CA TYR A 25 -1.06 -1.81 -5.64
C TYR A 25 -0.94 -0.31 -5.84
N TYR A 26 0.01 0.30 -5.14
CA TYR A 26 0.30 1.73 -5.15
C TYR A 26 1.78 1.97 -5.43
N LEU A 27 2.12 3.14 -5.98
CA LEU A 27 3.50 3.55 -6.21
C LEU A 27 3.77 4.79 -5.37
N ASP A 28 4.68 4.70 -4.40
CA ASP A 28 5.16 5.88 -3.71
C ASP A 28 6.00 6.73 -4.68
N THR A 29 5.42 7.82 -5.18
CA THR A 29 6.05 8.69 -6.16
C THR A 29 7.25 9.48 -5.61
N GLN A 30 7.48 9.46 -4.29
CA GLN A 30 8.64 10.09 -3.66
C GLN A 30 9.85 9.16 -3.59
N THR A 31 9.62 7.86 -3.35
CA THR A 31 10.69 6.87 -3.11
C THR A 31 10.88 5.92 -4.29
N GLY A 32 9.82 5.64 -5.05
CA GLY A 32 9.76 4.65 -6.12
C GLY A 32 9.41 3.25 -5.65
N GLU A 33 9.01 3.09 -4.39
CA GLU A 33 8.59 1.83 -3.78
C GLU A 33 7.19 1.41 -4.26
N VAL A 34 7.04 0.13 -4.61
CA VAL A 34 5.74 -0.47 -4.93
C VAL A 34 5.15 -1.06 -3.66
N ILE A 35 4.00 -0.55 -3.26
CA ILE A 35 3.29 -0.98 -2.06
C ILE A 35 2.10 -1.84 -2.49
N TRP A 36 1.91 -2.98 -1.83
CA TRP A 36 0.71 -3.79 -2.00
C TRP A 36 -0.08 -3.83 -0.69
N VAL A 37 -1.40 -3.75 -0.82
CA VAL A 37 -2.33 -3.81 0.29
C VAL A 37 -3.33 -4.95 0.05
N ASP A 38 -3.65 -5.69 1.11
CA ASP A 38 -4.78 -6.61 1.08
C ASP A 38 -6.08 -5.79 1.00
N ARG A 39 -6.87 -6.01 -0.06
CA ARG A 39 -8.05 -5.18 -0.36
C ARG A 39 -9.11 -5.27 0.74
N PHE A 40 -9.34 -6.47 1.26
CA PHE A 40 -10.34 -6.68 2.31
C PHE A 40 -9.96 -5.91 3.58
N LEU A 41 -8.70 -5.95 3.99
CA LEU A 41 -8.23 -5.21 5.14
C LEU A 41 -8.26 -3.70 4.90
N PHE A 42 -7.90 -3.26 3.69
CA PHE A 42 -7.93 -1.85 3.29
C PHE A 42 -9.34 -1.25 3.38
N ASP A 43 -10.35 -1.92 2.80
CA ASP A 43 -11.76 -1.51 2.87
C ASP A 43 -12.27 -1.39 4.32
N GLN A 44 -11.78 -2.26 5.21
CA GLN A 44 -12.20 -2.25 6.62
C GLN A 44 -11.59 -1.07 7.38
N ILE A 45 -10.34 -0.72 7.09
CA ILE A 45 -9.69 0.47 7.65
C ILE A 45 -10.37 1.73 7.12
N GLU A 46 -10.65 1.80 5.82
CA GLU A 46 -11.42 2.91 5.20
C GLU A 46 -12.79 3.08 5.86
N ALA A 47 -13.48 1.97 6.18
CA ALA A 47 -14.74 1.97 6.91
C ALA A 47 -14.61 2.28 8.43
N GLY A 48 -13.41 2.63 8.92
CA GLY A 48 -13.14 2.98 10.31
C GLY A 48 -13.02 1.79 11.27
N LYS A 49 -12.88 0.56 10.76
CA LYS A 49 -12.72 -0.66 11.57
C LYS A 49 -11.24 -1.00 11.73
N GLU A 50 -10.56 -0.20 12.52
CA GLU A 50 -9.14 -0.35 12.82
C GLU A 50 -8.85 -1.60 13.69
N PRO A 51 -7.87 -2.43 13.34
CA PRO A 51 -7.41 -3.50 14.22
C PRO A 51 -6.68 -2.94 15.45
N ASN A 52 -6.72 -3.67 16.56
CA ASN A 52 -5.94 -3.31 17.74
C ASN A 52 -4.44 -3.56 17.48
N MET A 53 -3.67 -2.46 17.33
CA MET A 53 -2.25 -2.51 17.00
C MET A 53 -1.41 -3.32 17.99
N GLU A 54 -1.78 -3.41 19.27
CA GLU A 54 -1.07 -4.21 20.27
C GLU A 54 -1.17 -5.72 20.01
N LEU A 55 -2.19 -6.15 19.28
CA LEU A 55 -2.43 -7.54 18.92
C LEU A 55 -1.89 -7.89 17.52
N VAL A 56 -1.49 -6.88 16.74
CA VAL A 56 -1.00 -7.05 15.38
C VAL A 56 0.52 -7.29 15.41
N PRO A 57 1.03 -8.34 14.75
CA PRO A 57 2.47 -8.56 14.62
C PRO A 57 3.18 -7.37 13.98
N ALA A 58 4.42 -7.07 14.40
CA ALA A 58 5.17 -5.92 13.91
C ALA A 58 5.33 -5.86 12.37
N TRP A 59 5.41 -7.02 11.70
CA TRP A 59 5.47 -7.06 10.23
C TRP A 59 4.18 -6.55 9.58
N GLN A 60 3.02 -6.82 10.20
CA GLN A 60 1.71 -6.39 9.73
C GLN A 60 1.41 -4.95 10.16
N GLN A 61 1.97 -4.47 11.28
CA GLN A 61 1.85 -3.07 11.69
C GLN A 61 2.38 -2.11 10.61
N LYS A 62 3.53 -2.42 10.01
CA LYS A 62 4.08 -1.63 8.89
C LYS A 62 3.13 -1.59 7.69
N GLN A 63 2.45 -2.70 7.41
CA GLN A 63 1.47 -2.75 6.33
C GLN A 63 0.26 -1.85 6.65
N LEU A 64 -0.24 -1.89 7.89
CA LEU A 64 -1.33 -1.02 8.34
C LEU A 64 -0.94 0.46 8.31
N GLU A 65 0.29 0.81 8.69
CA GLU A 65 0.81 2.17 8.58
C GLU A 65 0.83 2.66 7.12
N ALA A 66 1.25 1.80 6.18
CA ALA A 66 1.20 2.13 4.76
C ALA A 66 -0.23 2.32 4.25
N MET A 67 -1.17 1.45 4.65
CA MET A 67 -2.59 1.56 4.29
C MET A 67 -3.20 2.89 4.78
N ARG A 68 -2.92 3.28 6.02
CA ARG A 68 -3.37 4.58 6.56
C ARG A 68 -2.75 5.75 5.80
N ALA A 69 -1.46 5.68 5.51
CA ALA A 69 -0.78 6.74 4.76
C ALA A 69 -1.36 6.94 3.35
N ILE A 70 -1.84 5.85 2.71
CA ILE A 70 -2.54 5.91 1.42
C ILE A 70 -3.93 6.54 1.59
N LEU A 71 -4.72 6.11 2.59
CA LEU A 71 -6.07 6.63 2.83
C LEU A 71 -6.10 8.11 3.23
N GLU A 72 -5.07 8.56 3.95
CA GLU A 72 -4.91 9.95 4.38
C GLU A 72 -4.20 10.82 3.34
N ASP A 73 -3.83 10.28 2.18
CA ASP A 73 -3.05 10.99 1.17
C ASP A 73 -3.88 12.10 0.50
N THR A 74 -3.51 13.35 0.80
CA THR A 74 -4.07 14.54 0.16
C THR A 74 -3.16 15.16 -0.89
N GLU A 75 -1.93 14.63 -1.05
CA GLU A 75 -0.89 15.21 -1.89
C GLU A 75 -0.65 14.44 -3.20
N GLU A 76 -1.48 13.44 -3.51
CA GLU A 76 -1.32 12.55 -4.68
C GLU A 76 0.07 11.88 -4.70
N ARG A 77 0.55 11.48 -3.50
CA ARG A 77 1.81 10.76 -3.34
C ARG A 77 1.71 9.31 -3.83
N TYR A 78 0.59 8.64 -3.57
CA TYR A 78 0.39 7.20 -3.81
C TYR A 78 -0.57 6.89 -4.95
#